data_AF-A0A926H1G4-F1
#
_entry.id   AF-A0A926H1G4-F1
#
_cell.length_a   1.000
_cell.length_b   1.000
_cell.length_c   1.000
_cell.angle_alpha   90.00
_cell.angle_beta   90.00
_cell.angle_gamma   90.00
#
_symmetry.space_group_name_H-M   'P 1'
#
loop_
_entity.id
_entity.type
_entity.pdbx_description
1 polymer ?
#
loop_
_entity_poly.entity_id
_entity_poly.type
_entity_poly.pdbx_seq_one_letter_code
_entity_poly.pdbx_strand_id
1 'polypeptide(L)'
;MFRNYTLIVLASLSCIALFAQCAGNSVSTPPPSRALTKDESAIVAADNTFGLHLFRELEREKRDSNVFVSPLSISMALGMTLNGARGATA
;
A
#
# COMPACT_ATOMS: atom_id res chain seq x y z
N MET A 1 4.07 -5.98 49.05
CA MET A 1 3.46 -4.78 48.43
C MET A 1 4.48 -3.97 47.64
N PHE A 2 5.62 -3.56 48.21
CA PHE A 2 6.66 -2.75 47.55
C PHE A 2 7.30 -3.38 46.29
N ARG A 3 7.55 -4.70 46.29
CA ARG A 3 8.16 -5.42 45.15
C ARG A 3 7.32 -5.35 43.86
N ASN A 4 5.99 -5.39 43.99
CA ASN A 4 5.07 -5.35 42.84
C ASN A 4 4.97 -3.93 42.25
N TYR A 5 5.11 -2.89 43.07
CA TYR A 5 5.12 -1.50 42.61
C TYR A 5 6.39 -1.19 41.82
N THR A 6 7.54 -1.70 42.27
CA THR A 6 8.81 -1.59 41.52
C THR A 6 8.73 -2.26 40.15
N LEU A 7 8.08 -3.43 40.05
CA LEU A 7 7.89 -4.13 38.76
C LEU A 7 6.97 -3.36 37.80
N ILE A 8 5.89 -2.75 38.30
CA ILE A 8 4.97 -1.93 37.48
C ILE A 8 5.67 -0.67 36.97
N VAL A 9 6.47 0.00 37.80
CA VAL A 9 7.23 1.20 37.41
C VAL A 9 8.31 0.87 36.37
N LEU A 10 8.99 -0.27 36.50
CA LEU A 10 9.98 -0.71 35.51
C LEU A 10 9.32 -1.08 34.17
N ALA A 11 8.16 -1.74 34.20
CA ALA A 11 7.42 -2.09 32.99
C ALA A 11 6.88 -0.87 32.24
N SER A 12 6.36 0.14 32.96
CA SER A 12 5.88 1.38 32.33
C SER A 12 7.03 2.20 31.74
N LEU A 13 8.16 2.30 32.44
CA LEU A 13 9.35 3.00 31.97
C LEU A 13 9.95 2.35 30.71
N SER A 14 9.98 1.02 30.67
CA SER A 14 10.43 0.26 29.49
C SER A 14 9.48 0.46 28.29
N CYS A 15 8.17 0.51 28.53
CA CYS A 15 7.18 0.73 27.49
C CYS A 15 7.34 2.13 26.85
N ILE A 16 7.56 3.16 27.67
CA ILE A 16 7.80 4.55 27.21
C ILE A 16 9.07 4.63 26.35
N ALA A 17 10.14 3.90 26.70
CA ALA A 17 11.38 3.88 25.93
C ALA A 17 11.20 3.24 24.53
N LEU A 18 10.34 2.22 24.41
CA LEU A 18 10.05 1.54 23.13
C LEU A 18 9.34 2.47 22.13
N PHE A 19 8.48 3.38 22.59
CA PHE A 19 7.79 4.35 21.71
C PHE A 19 8.70 5.47 21.19
N ALA A 20 9.84 5.72 21.84
CA ALA A 20 10.77 6.78 21.43
C ALA A 20 11.66 6.40 20.24
N GLN A 21 11.72 5.12 19.86
CA GLN A 21 12.64 4.63 18.83
C GLN A 21 12.13 4.83 17.38
N CYS A 22 10.93 5.38 17.19
CA CYS A 22 10.28 5.50 15.88
C CYS A 22 10.75 6.70 15.01
N ALA A 23 11.72 7.49 15.44
CA ALA A 23 12.01 8.80 14.83
C ALA A 23 13.33 8.91 14.04
N GLY A 24 13.94 7.80 13.63
CA GLY A 24 15.35 7.82 13.20
C GLY A 24 15.70 7.32 11.80
N ASN A 25 14.74 6.94 10.96
CA ASN A 25 15.09 6.36 9.65
C ASN A 25 15.11 7.46 8.58
N SER A 26 16.28 8.06 8.38
CA SER A 26 16.57 8.93 7.24
C SER A 26 16.58 8.09 5.96
N VAL A 27 15.40 7.87 5.37
CA VAL A 27 15.30 7.33 4.01
C VAL A 27 15.95 8.35 3.10
N SER A 28 17.05 7.97 2.45
CA SER A 28 17.65 8.76 1.38
C SER A 28 16.59 8.90 0.29
N THR A 29 15.91 10.05 0.26
CA THR A 29 14.91 10.32 -0.77
C THR A 29 15.67 10.42 -2.09
N PRO A 30 15.33 9.60 -3.09
CA PRO A 30 15.87 9.79 -4.43
C PRO A 30 15.61 11.23 -4.87
N PRO A 31 16.45 11.79 -5.78
CA PRO A 31 16.27 13.14 -6.28
C PRO A 31 14.81 13.33 -6.74
N PRO A 32 14.22 14.51 -6.49
CA PRO A 32 12.82 14.75 -6.77
C PRO A 32 12.54 14.45 -8.24
N SER A 33 11.65 13.50 -8.49
CA SER A 33 11.12 13.26 -9.83
C SER A 33 10.40 14.51 -10.33
N ARG A 34 10.36 14.68 -11.65
CA ARG A 34 9.54 15.74 -12.28
C ARG A 34 8.12 15.69 -11.72
N ALA A 35 7.53 16.86 -11.47
CA ALA A 35 6.13 16.96 -11.07
C ALA A 35 5.20 16.32 -12.11
N LEU A 36 4.25 15.52 -11.64
CA LEU A 36 3.23 14.91 -12.48
C LEU A 36 2.30 16.00 -13.05
N THR A 37 1.89 15.79 -14.28
CA THR A 37 0.76 16.48 -14.90
C THR A 37 -0.54 16.05 -14.22
N LYS A 38 -1.62 16.80 -14.50
CA LYS A 38 -2.96 16.46 -14.00
C LYS A 38 -3.40 15.09 -14.52
N ASP A 39 -3.10 14.78 -15.78
CA ASP A 39 -3.50 13.53 -16.42
C ASP A 39 -2.74 12.34 -15.82
N GLU A 40 -1.41 12.47 -15.64
CA GLU A 40 -0.60 11.44 -14.96
C GLU A 40 -1.11 11.19 -13.52
N SER A 41 -1.46 12.24 -12.79
CA SER A 41 -2.03 12.12 -11.43
C SER A 41 -3.39 11.42 -11.42
N ALA A 42 -4.23 11.70 -12.43
CA ALA A 42 -5.53 11.05 -12.58
C ALA A 42 -5.39 9.55 -12.90
N ILE A 43 -4.43 9.18 -13.77
CA ILE A 43 -4.12 7.79 -14.08
C ILE A 43 -3.65 7.04 -12.82
N VAL A 44 -2.74 7.64 -12.05
CA VAL A 44 -2.26 7.03 -10.79
C VAL A 44 -3.41 6.80 -9.81
N ALA A 45 -4.32 7.76 -9.66
CA ALA A 45 -5.49 7.60 -8.81
C ALA A 45 -6.40 6.45 -9.29
N ALA A 46 -6.67 6.39 -10.60
CA ALA A 46 -7.49 5.35 -11.21
C ALA A 46 -6.87 3.95 -11.06
N ASP A 47 -5.56 3.81 -11.34
CA ASP A 47 -4.84 2.54 -11.20
C ASP A 47 -4.80 2.04 -9.75
N ASN A 48 -4.63 2.95 -8.78
CA ASN A 48 -4.69 2.59 -7.37
C ASN A 48 -6.09 2.09 -6.97
N THR A 49 -7.14 2.77 -7.40
CA THR A 49 -8.53 2.34 -7.15
C THR A 49 -8.80 0.99 -7.79
N PHE A 50 -8.43 0.81 -9.06
CA PHE A 50 -8.57 -0.46 -9.78
C PHE A 50 -7.80 -1.58 -9.08
N GLY A 51 -6.54 -1.36 -8.72
CA GLY A 51 -5.68 -2.38 -8.11
C GLY A 51 -6.17 -2.83 -6.74
N LEU A 52 -6.64 -1.91 -5.89
CA LEU A 52 -7.22 -2.25 -4.59
C LEU A 52 -8.54 -3.02 -4.75
N HIS A 53 -9.37 -2.65 -5.72
CA HIS A 53 -10.60 -3.39 -6.01
C HIS A 53 -10.31 -4.79 -6.54
N LEU A 54 -9.40 -4.91 -7.51
CA LEU A 54 -8.96 -6.20 -8.06
C LEU A 54 -8.40 -7.11 -6.97
N PHE A 55 -7.56 -6.58 -6.09
CA PHE A 55 -6.97 -7.37 -5.01
C PHE A 55 -8.05 -7.92 -4.05
N ARG A 56 -9.08 -7.13 -3.73
CA ARG A 56 -10.22 -7.60 -2.91
C ARG A 56 -10.98 -8.74 -3.58
N GLU A 57 -11.19 -8.66 -4.89
CA GLU A 57 -11.84 -9.74 -5.64
C GLU A 57 -10.98 -11.01 -5.69
N LEU A 58 -9.67 -10.86 -5.89
CA LEU A 58 -8.74 -11.99 -5.90
C LEU A 58 -8.62 -12.67 -4.53
N GLU A 59 -8.61 -11.90 -3.44
CA GLU A 59 -8.58 -12.43 -2.07
C GLU A 59 -9.85 -13.25 -1.76
N ARG A 60 -11.02 -12.76 -2.19
CA ARG A 60 -12.29 -13.48 -2.03
C ARG A 60 -12.31 -14.82 -2.75
N GLU A 61 -11.69 -14.90 -3.93
CA GLU A 61 -11.62 -16.12 -4.74
C GLU A 61 -10.55 -17.10 -4.23
N LYS A 62 -9.39 -16.58 -3.79
CA LYS A 62 -8.21 -17.36 -3.42
C LYS A 62 -7.92 -17.32 -1.92
N ARG A 63 -8.92 -17.67 -1.12
CA ARG A 63 -8.82 -17.72 0.35
C ARG A 63 -7.66 -18.61 0.79
N ASP A 64 -6.96 -18.16 1.82
CA ASP A 64 -5.83 -18.87 2.45
C ASP A 64 -4.63 -19.16 1.53
N SER A 65 -4.48 -18.37 0.46
CA SER A 65 -3.32 -18.45 -0.43
C SER A 65 -2.71 -17.08 -0.73
N ASN A 66 -1.42 -17.06 -1.04
CA ASN A 66 -0.72 -15.82 -1.37
C ASN A 66 -1.19 -15.30 -2.73
N VAL A 67 -1.63 -14.04 -2.77
CA VAL A 67 -1.97 -13.31 -3.99
C VAL A 67 -0.88 -12.27 -4.27
N PHE A 68 -0.18 -12.43 -5.38
CA PHE A 68 0.83 -11.47 -5.85
C PHE A 68 0.61 -11.19 -7.35
N VAL A 69 0.22 -9.95 -7.66
CA VAL A 69 -0.10 -9.50 -9.02
C VAL A 69 0.37 -8.07 -9.23
N SER A 70 0.55 -7.66 -10.49
CA SER A 70 0.79 -6.26 -10.87
C SER A 70 -0.47 -5.65 -11.47
N PRO A 71 -1.25 -4.83 -10.73
CA PRO A 71 -2.46 -4.22 -11.26
C PRO A 71 -2.20 -3.34 -12.49
N LEU A 72 -1.10 -2.57 -12.48
CA LEU A 72 -0.70 -1.71 -13.59
C LEU A 72 -0.52 -2.50 -14.89
N SER A 73 0.12 -3.68 -14.82
CA SER A 73 0.29 -4.54 -16.00
C SER A 73 -1.04 -5.05 -16.54
N ILE A 74 -2.02 -5.29 -15.66
CA ILE A 74 -3.36 -5.73 -16.04
C ILE A 74 -4.13 -4.57 -16.68
N SER A 75 -4.11 -3.37 -16.09
CA SER A 75 -4.66 -2.15 -16.69
C SER A 75 -4.13 -1.93 -18.10
N MET A 76 -2.81 -2.09 -18.29
CA MET A 76 -2.17 -1.93 -19.60
C MET A 76 -2.65 -2.97 -20.62
N ALA A 77 -2.73 -4.24 -20.23
CA ALA A 77 -3.24 -5.31 -21.10
C ALA A 77 -4.70 -5.08 -21.50
N LEU A 78 -5.53 -4.62 -20.55
CA LEU A 78 -6.92 -4.23 -20.81
C LEU A 78 -6.98 -3.02 -21.75
N GLY A 79 -6.13 -2.01 -21.57
CA GLY A 79 -6.05 -0.86 -22.49
C GLY A 79 -5.69 -1.27 -23.93
N MET A 80 -4.75 -2.18 -24.11
CA MET A 80 -4.44 -2.75 -25.43
C MET A 80 -5.62 -3.52 -26.03
N THR A 81 -6.37 -4.24 -25.19
CA THR A 81 -7.57 -4.96 -25.62
C THR A 81 -8.70 -4.00 -26.00
N LEU A 82 -8.86 -2.92 -25.24
CA LEU A 82 -9.85 -1.87 -25.47
C LEU A 82 -9.62 -1.18 -26.83
N ASN A 83 -8.36 -0.95 -27.21
CA ASN A 83 -8.03 -0.39 -28.53
C ASN A 83 -8.55 -1.24 -29.71
N GLY A 84 -8.75 -2.55 -29.51
CA GLY A 84 -9.32 -3.46 -30.50
C GLY A 84 -10.83 -3.72 -30.33
N ALA A 85 -11.43 -3.26 -29.24
CA ALA A 85 -12.83 -3.51 -28.92
C ALA A 85 -13.78 -2.65 -29.77
N ARG A 86 -15.03 -3.08 -29.92
CA ARG A 86 -16.08 -2.37 -30.67
C ARG A 86 -17.44 -2.48 -29.97
N GLY A 87 -18.33 -1.54 -30.25
CA GLY A 87 -19.70 -1.57 -29.73
C GLY A 87 -19.72 -1.51 -28.21
N ALA A 88 -20.54 -2.35 -27.57
CA ALA A 88 -20.68 -2.40 -26.11
C ALA A 88 -19.45 -2.95 -25.36
N THR A 89 -18.43 -3.42 -26.08
CA THR A 89 -17.20 -3.96 -25.50
C THR A 89 -16.10 -2.89 -25.36
N ALA A 90 -16.19 -1.78 -26.12
CA ALA A 90 -15.26 -0.66 -26.09
C ALA A 90 -15.60 0.36 -25.00
#